data_AF-H1LF78-F1
#
_entry.id   AF-H1LF78-F1
#
_cell.length_a   1.000
_cell.length_b   1.000
_cell.length_c   1.000
_cell.angle_alpha   90.00
_cell.angle_beta   90.00
_cell.angle_gamma   90.00
#
_symmetry.space_group_name_H-M   'P 1'
#
loop_
_entity.id
_entity.type
_entity.pdbx_description
1 polymer ?
#
loop_
_entity_poly.entity_id
_entity_poly.type
_entity_poly.pdbx_seq_one_letter_code
_entity_poly.pdbx_strand_id
1 'polypeptide(L)'
;MEVIRMESAQEGTNIRTATLYPAAINTELLHTITDQNTRAGMDSLYNSVGIGPDAVARVVNFAVDQPEDVNVNEFIIYPTKQG
;
A
#
# COMPACT_ATOMS: atom_id res chain seq x y z
N MET A 1 3.05 4.68 -10.29
CA MET A 1 2.51 5.98 -10.79
C MET A 1 3.56 6.79 -11.56
N GLU A 2 4.62 6.16 -12.09
CA GLU A 2 5.80 6.88 -12.59
C GLU A 2 5.52 7.77 -13.81
N VAL A 3 4.68 7.31 -14.74
CA VAL A 3 4.33 8.10 -15.93
C VAL A 3 3.60 9.40 -15.54
N ILE A 4 2.59 9.29 -14.66
CA ILE A 4 1.82 10.45 -14.18
C ILE A 4 2.71 11.44 -13.42
N ARG A 5 3.68 10.93 -12.64
CA ARG A 5 4.67 11.77 -11.96
C ARG A 5 5.50 12.59 -12.97
N MET A 6 5.97 11.94 -14.04
CA MET A 6 6.76 12.59 -15.08
C MET A 6 5.93 13.62 -15.86
N GLU A 7 4.70 13.27 -16.26
CA GLU A 7 3.78 14.19 -16.94
C GLU A 7 3.54 15.45 -16.10
N SER A 8 3.25 15.27 -14.81
CA SER A 8 3.02 16.41 -13.91
C SER A 8 4.23 17.35 -13.78
N ALA A 9 5.45 16.79 -13.76
CA ALA A 9 6.67 17.59 -13.76
C ALA A 9 6.90 18.31 -15.10
N GLN A 10 6.62 17.64 -16.22
CA GLN A 10 6.77 18.22 -17.57
C GLN A 10 5.79 19.35 -17.83
N GLU A 11 4.57 19.25 -17.31
CA GLU A 11 3.53 20.28 -17.42
C GLU A 11 3.66 21.40 -16.38
N GLY A 12 4.60 21.28 -15.43
CA GLY A 12 4.81 22.26 -14.36
C GLY A 12 3.70 22.30 -13.31
N THR A 13 2.83 21.30 -13.26
CA THR A 13 1.76 21.19 -12.26
C THR A 13 2.28 20.72 -10.90
N ASN A 14 3.41 20.00 -10.88
CA ASN A 14 4.11 19.55 -9.66
C ASN A 14 3.23 18.77 -8.68
N ILE A 15 2.23 18.04 -9.19
CA ILE A 15 1.40 17.12 -8.43
C ILE A 15 2.26 15.92 -8.02
N ARG A 16 2.33 15.68 -6.71
CA ARG A 16 3.04 14.54 -6.14
C ARG A 16 2.22 13.26 -6.30
N THR A 17 2.90 12.17 -6.62
CA THR A 17 2.30 10.83 -6.73
C THR A 17 3.06 9.85 -5.85
N ALA A 18 2.34 9.00 -5.12
CA ALA A 18 2.90 7.89 -4.36
C ALA A 18 2.13 6.61 -4.67
N THR A 19 2.85 5.50 -4.83
CA THR A 19 2.25 4.17 -5.01
C THR A 19 2.56 3.32 -3.77
N LEU A 20 1.54 2.70 -3.18
CA LEU A 20 1.69 1.84 -2.01
C LEU A 20 1.41 0.40 -2.43
N TYR A 21 2.27 -0.53 -1.98
CA TYR A 21 2.16 -1.96 -2.18
C TYR A 21 2.06 -2.67 -0.82
N PRO A 22 0.87 -2.72 -0.20
CA PRO A 22 0.66 -3.44 1.05
C PRO A 22 0.57 -4.95 0.81
N ALA A 23 1.17 -5.71 1.71
CA ALA A 23 1.05 -7.17 1.75
C ALA A 23 -0.15 -7.61 2.65
N ALA A 24 0.03 -8.55 3.58
CA ALA A 24 -1.07 -9.03 4.42
C ALA A 24 -1.53 -7.96 5.44
N ILE A 25 -2.57 -7.21 5.07
CA ILE A 25 -3.23 -6.19 5.91
C ILE A 25 -4.65 -6.65 6.26
N ASN A 26 -4.94 -6.75 7.55
CA ASN A 26 -6.22 -7.24 8.08
C ASN A 26 -7.33 -6.21 7.84
N THR A 27 -8.00 -6.37 6.70
CA THR A 27 -9.18 -5.63 6.27
C THR A 27 -10.28 -6.63 5.89
N GLU A 28 -11.42 -6.13 5.42
CA GLU A 28 -12.52 -6.94 4.91
C GLU A 28 -12.24 -7.54 3.51
N LEU A 29 -11.06 -7.29 2.91
CA LEU A 29 -10.72 -7.71 1.54
C LEU A 29 -10.94 -9.22 1.30
N LEU A 30 -10.57 -10.08 2.25
CA LEU A 30 -10.70 -11.53 2.06
C LEU A 30 -12.16 -11.99 1.97
N HIS A 31 -13.11 -11.19 2.47
CA HIS A 31 -14.54 -11.50 2.39
C HIS A 31 -15.08 -11.54 0.96
N THR A 32 -14.35 -10.97 -0.02
CA THR A 32 -14.74 -10.98 -1.43
C THR A 32 -14.21 -12.19 -2.20
N ILE A 33 -13.34 -13.02 -1.61
CA ILE A 33 -12.77 -14.20 -2.28
C ILE A 33 -13.83 -15.30 -2.39
N THR A 34 -14.32 -15.62 -3.59
CA THR A 34 -15.41 -16.60 -3.78
C THR A 34 -14.95 -18.05 -3.76
N ASP A 35 -13.70 -18.33 -4.14
CA ASP A 35 -13.13 -19.66 -4.07
C ASP A 35 -12.80 -20.04 -2.62
N GLN A 36 -13.41 -21.10 -2.11
CA GLN A 36 -13.31 -21.49 -0.70
C GLN A 36 -11.90 -21.92 -0.31
N ASN A 37 -11.18 -22.62 -1.20
CA ASN A 37 -9.83 -23.09 -0.93
C ASN A 37 -8.85 -21.90 -0.87
N THR A 38 -8.98 -20.96 -1.80
CA THR A 38 -8.21 -19.72 -1.82
C THR A 38 -8.49 -18.89 -0.57
N ARG A 39 -9.77 -18.74 -0.19
CA ARG A 39 -10.16 -18.02 1.03
C ARG A 39 -9.51 -18.65 2.26
N ALA A 40 -9.65 -19.97 2.45
CA ALA A 40 -9.06 -20.67 3.58
C ALA A 40 -7.52 -20.53 3.64
N GLY A 41 -6.84 -20.58 2.49
CA GLY A 41 -5.40 -20.35 2.41
C GLY A 41 -5.00 -18.91 2.79
N MET A 42 -5.72 -17.92 2.28
CA MET A 42 -5.48 -16.51 2.61
C MET A 42 -5.80 -16.19 4.07
N ASP A 43 -6.91 -16.70 4.60
CA ASP A 43 -7.27 -16.55 6.01
C ASP A 43 -6.17 -17.12 6.92
N SER A 44 -5.63 -18.29 6.59
CA SER A 44 -4.50 -18.88 7.33
C SER A 44 -3.27 -17.97 7.31
N LEU A 45 -2.88 -17.46 6.13
CA LEU A 45 -1.77 -16.52 6.00
C LEU A 45 -2.01 -15.25 6.84
N TYR A 46 -3.15 -14.58 6.66
CA TYR A 46 -3.44 -13.30 7.33
C TYR A 46 -3.58 -13.47 8.84
N ASN A 47 -4.16 -14.57 9.33
CA ASN A 47 -4.18 -14.87 10.76
C ASN A 47 -2.77 -15.09 11.35
N SER A 48 -1.84 -15.60 10.55
CA SER A 48 -0.47 -15.89 11.00
C SER A 48 0.45 -14.66 11.03
N VAL A 49 0.34 -13.76 10.04
CA VAL A 49 1.28 -12.64 9.85
C VAL A 49 0.62 -11.27 9.69
N GLY A 50 -0.68 -11.21 9.44
CA GLY A 50 -1.37 -9.98 9.06
C GLY A 50 -1.28 -8.88 10.12
N ILE A 51 -1.12 -7.64 9.66
CA ILE A 51 -1.06 -6.44 10.51
C ILE A 51 -2.29 -5.56 10.29
N GLY A 52 -2.55 -4.64 11.23
CA GLY A 52 -3.67 -3.72 11.13
C GLY A 52 -3.53 -2.66 10.01
N PRO A 53 -4.65 -2.08 9.54
CA PRO A 53 -4.65 -1.05 8.50
C PRO A 53 -3.97 0.26 8.93
N ASP A 54 -3.79 0.46 10.24
CA ASP A 54 -3.02 1.57 10.80
C ASP A 54 -1.57 1.61 10.30
N ALA A 55 -0.99 0.46 9.94
CA ALA A 55 0.33 0.39 9.33
C ALA A 55 0.37 1.10 7.97
N VAL A 56 -0.63 0.89 7.12
CA VAL A 56 -0.74 1.56 5.82
C VAL A 56 -1.05 3.04 6.02
N ALA A 57 -1.95 3.39 6.95
CA ALA A 57 -2.30 4.77 7.25
C ALA A 57 -1.09 5.61 7.69
N ARG A 58 -0.19 5.06 8.52
CA ARG A 58 1.06 5.74 8.90
C ARG A 58 1.97 6.02 7.71
N VAL A 59 2.04 5.10 6.74
CA VAL A 59 2.85 5.29 5.52
C VAL A 59 2.23 6.35 4.61
N VAL A 60 0.91 6.38 4.48
CA VAL A 60 0.20 7.46 3.77
C VAL A 60 0.51 8.81 4.43
N ASN A 61 0.42 8.89 5.76
CA ASN A 61 0.72 10.13 6.48
C ASN A 61 2.17 10.58 6.25
N PHE A 62 3.13 9.65 6.32
CA PHE A 62 4.54 9.94 6.00
C PHE A 62 4.72 10.50 4.58
N ALA A 63 4.05 9.91 3.58
CA ALA A 63 4.14 10.37 2.19
C ALA A 63 3.54 11.78 1.99
N VAL A 64 2.41 12.07 2.66
CA VAL A 64 1.72 13.37 2.57
C VAL A 64 2.50 14.47 3.31
N ASP A 65 3.07 14.14 4.47
CA ASP A 65 3.81 15.06 5.35
C ASP A 65 5.15 15.54 4.74
N GLN A 66 5.60 14.96 3.63
CA GLN A 66 6.79 15.44 2.96
C GLN A 66 6.60 16.89 2.46
N PRO A 67 7.67 17.69 2.37
CA PRO A 67 7.64 18.99 1.71
C PRO A 67 7.08 18.94 0.28
N GLU A 68 6.57 20.08 -0.22
CA GLU A 68 5.94 20.16 -1.54
C GLU A 68 6.88 19.80 -2.71
N ASP A 69 8.18 20.02 -2.53
CA ASP A 69 9.24 19.75 -3.50
C ASP A 69 9.79 18.31 -3.39
N VAL A 70 9.25 17.49 -2.50
CA VAL A 70 9.67 16.10 -2.28
C VAL A 70 8.55 15.14 -2.67
N ASN A 71 8.84 14.30 -3.67
CA ASN A 71 7.98 13.18 -4.05
C ASN A 71 8.59 11.86 -3.57
N VAL A 72 7.87 11.10 -2.75
CA VAL A 72 8.22 9.69 -2.44
C VAL A 72 7.42 8.77 -3.34
N ASN A 73 8.11 8.08 -4.25
CA ASN A 73 7.44 7.43 -5.38
C ASN A 73 6.71 6.14 -5.00
N GLU A 74 7.37 5.27 -4.21
CA GLU A 74 6.90 3.92 -3.95
C GLU A 74 7.17 3.50 -2.50
N PHE A 75 6.17 2.83 -1.91
CA PHE A 75 6.30 2.16 -0.62
C PHE A 75 5.89 0.71 -0.76
N ILE A 76 6.75 -0.17 -0.25
CA ILE A 76 6.46 -1.58 -0.12
C ILE A 76 6.28 -1.87 1.38
N ILE A 77 5.12 -2.39 1.77
CA ILE A 77 4.72 -2.52 3.18
C ILE A 77 4.46 -3.99 3.49
N TYR A 78 5.32 -4.60 4.29
CA TYR A 78 5.20 -5.99 4.73
C TYR A 78 5.07 -6.10 6.25
N PRO A 79 4.24 -7.03 6.74
CA PRO A 79 4.43 -7.58 8.07
C PRO A 79 5.83 -8.18 8.20
N THR A 80 6.52 -7.90 9.30
CA THR A 80 7.90 -8.39 9.52
C THR A 80 7.98 -9.91 9.67
N LYS A 81 6.85 -10.59 9.86
CA LYS A 81 6.75 -12.06 9.95
C LYS A 81 6.37 -12.71 8.61
N GLN A 82 6.03 -11.93 7.59
CA GLN A 82 5.70 -12.43 6.26
C GLN A 82 6.99 -12.65 5.46
N GLY A 83 7.26 -13.91 5.10
CA GLY A 83 8.44 -14.33 4.33
C GLY A 83 8.17 -14.53 2.85
#